data_AF-F8JJA5-F1
#
_entry.id   AF-F8JJA5-F1
#
_cell.length_a   1.000
_cell.length_b   1.000
_cell.length_c   1.000
_cell.angle_alpha   90.00
_cell.angle_beta   90.00
_cell.angle_gamma   90.00
#
_symmetry.space_group_name_H-M   'P 1'
#
loop_
_entity.id
_entity.type
_entity.pdbx_description
1 polymer ?
#
loop_
_entity_poly.entity_id
_entity_poly.type
_entity_poly.pdbx_seq_one_letter_code
_entity_poly.pdbx_strand_id
1 'polypeptide(L)'
;MTLGTDRAVPPPPAAAGPLMSPAEYGASRATLWTGASVLFTDEDGRVLVESVDYRDVRLLPGGGVDPGEAPSAAARREVREELGLDADVRRVLAVDWVPAGAPGYDPAMNFPGEILYVFDGGTLTPARIRSIALPGHEVTGVHFVEPALLARHMDPADARRALTALRARVDGGGPAVLENGRPSSPTALDRLELPRAPREPGRPLWHPGPAPSGVPVTECRGWLFAGDGRVLLLADPISGAVTLPGGAVAPADGPRAAARDARVRVGEPWCLGHLRDDVRGRVDVRFAAAVTYREPAAPGGPVRLLATPEQAAEILGTGPVTAGQLDAVHAARARLGLPRAERRPVTEADAEDPDDR
;
A
#
# COMPACT_ATOMS: atom_id res chain seq x y z
N MET A 1 47.91 75.07 15.48
CA MET A 1 48.22 73.76 14.86
C MET A 1 48.22 72.74 15.99
N THR A 2 47.34 71.75 16.09
CA THR A 2 46.45 71.14 15.09
C THR A 2 45.30 70.50 15.84
N LEU A 3 44.10 70.59 15.27
CA LEU A 3 42.85 69.99 15.74
C LEU A 3 42.99 68.46 15.85
N GLY A 4 42.72 67.92 17.04
CA GLY A 4 42.46 66.49 17.24
C GLY A 4 40.97 66.30 17.50
N THR A 5 40.25 65.88 16.47
CA THR A 5 38.81 65.62 16.48
C THR A 5 38.47 64.48 17.44
N ASP A 6 37.77 64.79 18.53
CA ASP A 6 37.11 63.78 19.36
C ASP A 6 35.87 63.30 18.59
N ARG A 7 36.05 62.22 17.82
CA ARG A 7 35.00 61.65 16.99
C ARG A 7 34.16 60.76 17.91
N ALA A 8 33.13 61.34 18.50
CA ALA A 8 32.12 60.60 19.26
C ALA A 8 31.65 59.40 18.42
N VAL A 9 31.82 58.19 18.96
CA VAL A 9 31.28 56.96 18.39
C VAL A 9 29.75 57.09 18.42
N PRO A 10 29.02 57.01 17.28
CA PRO A 10 27.57 57.03 17.32
C PRO A 10 27.07 55.80 18.09
N PRO A 11 25.97 55.90 18.86
CA PRO A 11 25.38 54.73 19.50
C PRO A 11 25.04 53.69 18.43
N PRO A 12 25.14 52.38 18.73
CA PRO A 12 24.75 51.35 17.78
C PRO A 12 23.30 51.60 17.34
N PRO A 13 22.95 51.35 16.06
CA PRO A 13 21.57 51.45 15.63
C PRO A 13 20.73 50.53 16.51
N ALA A 14 19.62 51.04 17.06
CA ALA A 14 18.62 50.21 17.71
C ALA A 14 18.04 49.25 16.66
N ALA A 15 18.63 48.07 16.57
CA ALA A 15 18.25 47.03 15.62
C ALA A 15 17.38 46.00 16.33
N ALA A 16 16.07 46.20 16.21
CA ALA A 16 15.06 45.21 15.81
C ALA A 16 13.68 45.76 16.24
N GLY A 17 12.73 45.85 15.30
CA GLY A 17 11.32 46.08 15.63
C GLY A 17 10.80 45.03 16.62
N PRO A 18 9.62 45.23 17.22
CA PRO A 18 9.15 44.35 18.28
C PRO A 18 9.09 42.92 17.76
N LEU A 19 9.94 42.05 18.31
CA LEU A 19 9.75 40.61 18.29
C LEU A 19 8.33 40.38 18.83
N MET A 20 7.44 39.81 18.03
CA MET A 20 6.07 39.48 18.44
C MET A 20 6.10 38.84 19.83
N SER A 21 5.15 39.20 20.70
CA SER A 21 4.98 38.48 21.96
C SER A 21 4.71 37.00 21.70
N PRO A 22 5.01 36.09 22.64
CA PRO A 22 4.70 34.67 22.47
C PRO A 22 3.22 34.40 22.12
N ALA A 23 2.30 35.23 22.63
CA ALA A 23 0.88 35.14 22.31
C ALA A 23 0.55 35.57 20.88
N GLU A 24 1.12 36.70 20.41
CA GLU A 24 0.97 37.15 19.02
C GLU A 24 1.63 36.18 18.04
N TYR A 25 2.80 35.65 18.38
CA TYR A 25 3.46 34.61 17.61
C TYR A 25 2.59 33.34 17.54
N GLY A 26 2.01 32.91 18.65
CA GLY A 26 1.09 31.78 18.70
C GLY A 26 -0.16 31.98 17.84
N ALA A 27 -0.79 33.15 17.93
CA ALA A 27 -1.94 33.52 17.11
C ALA A 27 -1.61 33.63 15.61
N SER A 28 -0.35 33.91 15.26
CA SER A 28 0.11 33.95 13.87
C SER A 28 0.30 32.56 13.24
N ARG A 29 0.30 31.49 14.05
CA ARG A 29 0.50 30.12 13.56
C ARG A 29 -0.73 29.64 12.79
N ALA A 30 -0.48 28.82 11.76
CA ALA A 30 -1.55 28.14 11.05
C ALA A 30 -2.38 27.30 12.03
N THR A 31 -3.70 27.49 11.99
CA THR A 31 -4.66 26.61 12.64
C THR A 31 -5.11 25.58 11.62
N LEU A 32 -5.10 24.31 11.99
CA LEU A 32 -5.57 23.21 11.15
C LEU A 32 -6.52 22.35 11.97
N TRP A 33 -7.51 21.77 11.31
CA TRP A 33 -8.26 20.67 11.90
C TRP A 33 -7.39 19.41 11.94
N THR A 34 -7.80 18.44 12.76
CA THR A 34 -7.18 17.13 12.79
C THR A 34 -8.26 16.09 12.56
N GLY A 35 -8.03 15.19 11.62
CA GLY A 35 -8.91 14.08 11.30
C GLY A 35 -8.21 12.75 11.48
N ALA A 36 -8.97 11.69 11.70
CA ALA A 36 -8.45 10.34 11.83
C ALA A 36 -9.36 9.33 11.13
N SER A 37 -8.81 8.65 10.13
CA SER A 37 -9.47 7.56 9.40
C SER A 37 -8.77 6.22 9.63
N VAL A 38 -9.48 5.12 9.37
CA VAL A 38 -8.97 3.76 9.53
C VAL A 38 -9.17 2.96 8.24
N LEU A 39 -8.08 2.41 7.72
CA LEU A 39 -8.10 1.56 6.53
C LEU A 39 -8.23 0.10 6.97
N PHE A 40 -9.35 -0.52 6.62
CA PHE A 40 -9.54 -1.96 6.71
C PHE A 40 -9.52 -2.59 5.32
N THR A 41 -9.09 -3.85 5.26
CA THR A 41 -9.36 -4.71 4.11
C THR A 41 -10.17 -5.94 4.54
N ASP A 42 -10.90 -6.57 3.64
CA ASP A 42 -11.29 -7.96 3.85
C ASP A 42 -10.14 -8.92 3.51
N GLU A 43 -10.40 -10.22 3.67
CA GLU A 43 -9.43 -11.27 3.34
C GLU A 43 -9.06 -11.29 1.85
N ASP A 44 -9.91 -10.78 0.95
CA ASP A 44 -9.62 -10.65 -0.48
C ASP A 44 -8.82 -9.37 -0.78
N GLY A 45 -8.50 -8.55 0.23
CA GLY A 45 -7.77 -7.30 0.06
C GLY A 45 -8.62 -6.16 -0.53
N ARG A 46 -9.96 -6.27 -0.50
CA ARG A 46 -10.86 -5.17 -0.85
C ARG A 46 -10.94 -4.20 0.31
N VAL A 47 -10.95 -2.90 0.04
CA VAL A 47 -10.94 -1.84 1.07
C VAL A 47 -12.36 -1.58 1.56
N LEU A 48 -12.54 -1.53 2.88
CA LEU A 48 -13.81 -1.09 3.48
C LEU A 48 -13.95 0.42 3.29
N VAL A 49 -15.04 0.83 2.66
CA VAL A 49 -15.49 2.21 2.55
C VAL A 49 -16.96 2.31 2.97
N GLU A 50 -17.37 3.47 3.44
CA GLU A 50 -18.72 3.72 3.92
C GLU A 50 -19.51 4.68 3.01
N SER A 51 -20.82 4.52 3.00
CA SER A 51 -21.76 5.53 2.51
C SER A 51 -22.20 6.39 3.69
N VAL A 52 -22.25 7.70 3.50
CA VAL A 52 -22.79 8.66 4.47
C VAL A 52 -24.02 9.37 3.92
N ASP A 53 -24.86 9.94 4.78
CA ASP A 53 -26.10 10.63 4.38
C ASP A 53 -25.89 12.10 3.93
N TYR A 54 -24.70 12.66 4.16
CA TYR A 54 -24.37 14.06 3.87
C TYR A 54 -23.42 14.25 2.67
N ARG A 55 -22.95 13.16 2.04
CA ARG A 55 -22.14 13.18 0.80
C ARG A 55 -22.56 12.08 -0.16
N ASP A 56 -22.47 12.37 -1.45
CA ASP A 56 -22.70 11.41 -2.53
C ASP A 56 -21.48 10.53 -2.84
N VAL A 57 -20.38 10.71 -2.10
CA VAL A 57 -19.14 9.95 -2.22
C VAL A 57 -18.90 9.08 -0.98
N ARG A 58 -18.07 8.07 -1.14
CA ARG A 58 -17.67 7.16 -0.06
C ARG A 58 -16.44 7.66 0.66
N LEU A 59 -16.35 7.34 1.96
CA LEU A 59 -15.23 7.68 2.83
C LEU A 59 -14.59 6.41 3.42
N LEU A 60 -13.39 6.57 3.99
CA LEU A 60 -12.87 5.59 4.94
C LEU A 60 -13.54 5.86 6.29
N PRO A 61 -13.83 4.82 7.11
CA PRO A 61 -14.31 5.02 8.48
C PRO A 61 -13.42 5.98 9.24
N GLY A 62 -14.02 6.92 9.97
CA GLY A 62 -13.32 7.94 10.72
C GLY A 62 -13.93 9.33 10.63
N GLY A 63 -13.38 10.23 11.43
CA GLY A 63 -13.94 11.55 11.63
C GLY A 63 -12.96 12.53 12.27
N GLY A 64 -13.52 13.62 12.77
CA GLY A 64 -12.77 14.68 13.42
C GLY A 64 -12.18 14.25 14.76
N VAL A 65 -11.02 14.79 15.10
CA VAL A 65 -10.44 14.65 16.44
C VAL A 65 -11.00 15.73 17.35
N ASP A 66 -11.59 15.33 18.48
CA ASP A 66 -12.18 16.25 19.44
C ASP A 66 -11.14 17.08 20.22
N PRO A 67 -11.52 18.22 20.81
CA PRO A 67 -10.63 19.00 21.66
C PRO A 67 -10.02 18.18 22.81
N GLY A 68 -8.68 18.10 22.84
CA GLY A 68 -7.94 17.32 23.83
C GLY A 68 -7.88 15.81 23.56
N GLU A 69 -8.47 15.35 22.46
CA GLU A 69 -8.43 13.95 22.03
C GLU A 69 -7.14 13.67 21.23
N ALA A 70 -6.59 12.46 21.39
CA ALA A 70 -5.49 12.00 20.56
C ALA A 70 -6.02 11.43 19.23
N PRO A 71 -5.34 11.58 18.08
CA PRO A 71 -5.83 11.03 16.80
C PRO A 71 -6.11 9.53 16.81
N SER A 72 -5.30 8.75 17.56
CA SER A 72 -5.56 7.32 17.72
C SER A 72 -6.77 7.02 18.61
N ALA A 73 -7.13 7.91 19.53
CA ALA A 73 -8.34 7.76 20.34
C ALA A 73 -9.57 8.06 19.48
N ALA A 74 -9.55 9.14 18.70
CA ALA A 74 -10.57 9.46 17.70
C ALA A 74 -10.81 8.27 16.75
N ALA A 75 -9.75 7.75 16.13
CA ALA A 75 -9.85 6.58 15.25
C ALA A 75 -10.52 5.35 15.92
N ARG A 76 -10.32 5.12 17.23
CA ARG A 76 -11.00 4.02 17.96
C ARG A 76 -12.45 4.35 18.27
N ARG A 77 -12.73 5.60 18.60
CA ARG A 77 -14.08 6.09 18.87
C ARG A 77 -14.94 5.98 17.62
N GLU A 78 -14.47 6.54 16.50
CA GLU A 78 -15.19 6.53 15.23
C GLU A 78 -15.46 5.09 14.75
N VAL A 79 -14.46 4.20 14.76
CA VAL A 79 -14.70 2.79 14.38
C VAL A 79 -15.72 2.10 15.29
N ARG A 80 -15.78 2.45 16.58
CA ARG A 80 -16.79 1.91 17.49
C ARG A 80 -18.18 2.48 17.19
N GLU A 81 -18.27 3.78 16.95
CA GLU A 81 -19.52 4.49 16.69
C GLU A 81 -20.12 4.11 15.33
N GLU A 82 -19.31 4.09 14.28
CA GLU A 82 -19.72 3.85 12.90
C GLU A 82 -19.90 2.36 12.58
N LEU A 83 -19.02 1.49 13.12
CA LEU A 83 -18.99 0.07 12.73
C LEU A 83 -19.35 -0.90 13.87
N GLY A 84 -19.44 -0.43 15.12
CA GLY A 84 -19.63 -1.30 16.28
C GLY A 84 -18.45 -2.24 16.55
N LEU A 85 -17.26 -1.91 16.05
CA LEU A 85 -16.06 -2.73 16.17
C LEU A 85 -15.03 -2.09 17.11
N ASP A 86 -14.23 -2.92 17.78
CA ASP A 86 -12.98 -2.45 18.39
C ASP A 86 -11.80 -2.66 17.43
N ALA A 87 -11.03 -1.59 17.19
CA ALA A 87 -9.86 -1.61 16.32
C ALA A 87 -8.57 -1.34 17.09
N ASP A 88 -7.54 -2.12 16.77
CA ASP A 88 -6.20 -1.94 17.32
C ASP A 88 -5.37 -0.99 16.44
N VAL A 89 -5.70 0.30 16.49
CA VAL A 89 -5.05 1.36 15.70
C VAL A 89 -3.66 1.72 16.25
N ARG A 90 -2.67 0.85 16.00
CA ARG A 90 -1.27 1.05 16.45
C ARG A 90 -0.36 1.64 15.39
N ARG A 91 -0.66 1.37 14.12
CA ARG A 91 0.20 1.73 12.99
C ARG A 91 -0.46 2.82 12.18
N VAL A 92 0.26 3.91 11.94
CA VAL A 92 -0.12 4.93 10.96
C VAL A 92 0.38 4.49 9.58
N LEU A 93 -0.48 4.56 8.58
CA LEU A 93 -0.21 4.26 7.18
C LEU A 93 0.04 5.52 6.37
N ALA A 94 -0.64 6.62 6.69
CA ALA A 94 -0.43 7.91 6.05
C ALA A 94 -0.73 9.07 6.99
N VAL A 95 -0.06 10.20 6.74
CA VAL A 95 -0.40 11.52 7.30
C VAL A 95 -0.51 12.48 6.12
N ASP A 96 -1.68 13.08 5.94
CA ASP A 96 -1.97 13.97 4.81
C ASP A 96 -2.23 15.39 5.29
N TRP A 97 -1.51 16.34 4.68
CA TRP A 97 -1.86 17.75 4.78
C TRP A 97 -2.88 18.11 3.71
N VAL A 98 -4.08 18.52 4.15
CA VAL A 98 -5.16 18.96 3.28
C VAL A 98 -5.22 20.49 3.30
N PRO A 99 -5.10 21.17 2.15
CA PRO A 99 -5.09 22.62 2.09
C PRO A 99 -6.45 23.23 2.45
N ALA A 100 -6.43 24.46 2.97
CA ALA A 100 -7.62 25.31 2.98
C ALA A 100 -8.20 25.44 1.56
N GLY A 101 -9.52 25.36 1.43
CA GLY A 101 -10.19 25.38 0.13
C GLY A 101 -10.16 24.06 -0.65
N ALA A 102 -9.75 22.95 -0.02
CA ALA A 102 -10.05 21.63 -0.55
C ALA A 102 -11.57 21.49 -0.79
N PRO A 103 -12.00 20.87 -1.91
CA PRO A 103 -13.41 20.64 -2.18
C PRO A 103 -14.02 19.65 -1.17
N GLY A 104 -15.35 19.59 -1.09
CA GLY A 104 -16.07 18.65 -0.21
C GLY A 104 -16.38 19.19 1.19
N TYR A 105 -16.00 20.45 1.48
CA TYR A 105 -16.34 21.16 2.71
C TYR A 105 -17.34 22.29 2.43
N ASP A 106 -18.35 22.43 3.30
CA ASP A 106 -19.29 23.54 3.22
C ASP A 106 -18.53 24.87 3.47
N PRO A 107 -18.65 25.89 2.60
CA PRO A 107 -17.99 27.18 2.81
C PRO A 107 -18.28 27.83 4.16
N ALA A 108 -19.46 27.58 4.75
CA ALA A 108 -19.84 28.10 6.06
C ALA A 108 -18.98 27.54 7.21
N MET A 109 -18.35 26.38 7.01
CA MET A 109 -17.45 25.77 8.00
C MET A 109 -16.12 26.52 8.15
N ASN A 110 -15.79 27.43 7.22
CA ASN A 110 -14.50 28.14 7.20
C ASN A 110 -13.31 27.18 7.35
N PHE A 111 -13.33 26.08 6.60
CA PHE A 111 -12.34 25.00 6.69
C PHE A 111 -10.91 25.54 6.58
N PRO A 112 -10.10 25.47 7.67
CA PRO A 112 -8.79 26.10 7.71
C PRO A 112 -7.68 25.23 7.08
N GLY A 113 -8.05 24.04 6.57
CA GLY A 113 -7.13 22.96 6.26
C GLY A 113 -7.09 21.92 7.37
N GLU A 114 -6.48 20.77 7.10
CA GLU A 114 -6.49 19.62 8.01
C GLU A 114 -5.18 18.82 7.95
N ILE A 115 -4.80 18.23 9.08
CA ILE A 115 -3.89 17.07 9.12
C ILE A 115 -4.71 15.82 9.35
N LEU A 116 -4.74 14.92 8.37
CA LEU A 116 -5.51 13.68 8.45
C LEU A 116 -4.60 12.47 8.62
N TYR A 117 -4.84 11.70 9.67
CA TYR A 117 -4.15 10.44 9.95
C TYR A 117 -4.93 9.28 9.34
N VAL A 118 -4.25 8.35 8.67
CA VAL A 118 -4.84 7.07 8.25
C VAL A 118 -4.17 5.95 9.04
N PHE A 119 -4.93 5.27 9.90
CA PHE A 119 -4.46 4.13 10.69
C PHE A 119 -4.71 2.80 9.98
N ASP A 120 -3.86 1.82 10.27
CA ASP A 120 -4.06 0.42 9.86
C ASP A 120 -5.11 -0.23 10.76
N GLY A 121 -6.27 -0.56 10.21
CA GLY A 121 -7.31 -1.34 10.88
C GLY A 121 -7.11 -2.85 10.73
N GLY A 122 -6.20 -3.27 9.86
CA GLY A 122 -5.92 -4.66 9.57
C GLY A 122 -6.95 -5.30 8.63
N THR A 123 -7.01 -6.64 8.69
CA THR A 123 -7.86 -7.45 7.82
C THR A 123 -9.08 -7.98 8.60
N LEU A 124 -10.28 -7.72 8.09
CA LEU A 124 -11.53 -8.18 8.66
C LEU A 124 -11.90 -9.56 8.11
N THR A 125 -12.10 -10.52 9.00
CA THR A 125 -12.61 -11.84 8.65
C THR A 125 -14.10 -11.77 8.32
N PRO A 126 -14.66 -12.74 7.58
CA PRO A 126 -16.10 -12.79 7.30
C PRO A 126 -16.97 -12.74 8.56
N ALA A 127 -16.49 -13.27 9.69
CA ALA A 127 -17.19 -13.19 10.97
C ALA A 127 -17.21 -11.77 11.53
N ARG A 128 -16.10 -11.03 11.47
CA ARG A 128 -16.04 -9.62 11.90
C ARG A 128 -16.85 -8.71 10.97
N ILE A 129 -16.87 -8.99 9.68
CA ILE A 129 -17.69 -8.23 8.72
C ILE A 129 -19.17 -8.38 9.07
N ARG A 130 -19.63 -9.60 9.39
CA ARG A 130 -21.02 -9.85 9.80
C ARG A 130 -21.40 -9.24 11.14
N SER A 131 -20.43 -8.90 11.98
CA SER A 131 -20.68 -8.24 13.27
C SER A 131 -20.70 -6.72 13.18
N ILE A 132 -20.50 -6.13 12.00
CA ILE A 132 -20.63 -4.67 11.82
C ILE A 132 -22.06 -4.26 12.17
N ALA A 133 -22.17 -3.27 13.04
CA ALA A 133 -23.43 -2.70 13.48
C ALA A 133 -23.39 -1.19 13.25
N LEU A 134 -24.22 -0.71 12.32
CA LEU A 134 -24.27 0.70 11.97
C LEU A 134 -25.11 1.49 12.99
N PRO A 135 -24.76 2.76 13.26
CA PRO A 135 -25.44 3.61 14.24
C PRO A 135 -26.84 4.06 13.81
N GLY A 136 -27.23 3.83 12.55
CA GLY A 136 -28.55 4.16 12.01
C GLY A 136 -28.75 5.65 11.70
N HIS A 137 -27.72 6.46 11.85
CA HIS A 137 -27.61 7.87 11.45
C HIS A 137 -26.20 8.10 10.91
N GLU A 138 -26.01 9.10 10.05
CA GLU A 138 -24.73 9.45 9.43
C GLU A 138 -24.18 8.39 8.47
N VAL A 139 -23.78 7.22 8.96
CA VAL A 139 -23.35 6.08 8.15
C VAL A 139 -24.54 5.23 7.72
N THR A 140 -24.73 5.13 6.41
CA THR A 140 -25.88 4.46 5.79
C THR A 140 -25.53 3.10 5.18
N GLY A 141 -24.24 2.76 5.06
CA GLY A 141 -23.82 1.46 4.53
C GLY A 141 -22.30 1.25 4.50
N VAL A 142 -21.88 -0.02 4.44
CA VAL A 142 -20.47 -0.42 4.29
C VAL A 142 -20.27 -1.26 3.04
N HIS A 143 -19.14 -1.05 2.37
CA HIS A 143 -18.84 -1.68 1.10
C HIS A 143 -17.37 -2.07 1.04
N PHE A 144 -17.10 -3.27 0.53
CA PHE A 144 -15.74 -3.74 0.26
C PHE A 144 -15.42 -3.54 -1.21
N VAL A 145 -14.62 -2.52 -1.50
CA VAL A 145 -14.32 -2.04 -2.86
C VAL A 145 -12.94 -2.53 -3.29
N GLU A 146 -12.86 -3.02 -4.51
CA GLU A 146 -11.58 -3.37 -5.15
C GLU A 146 -10.68 -2.13 -5.23
N PRO A 147 -9.41 -2.15 -4.76
CA PRO A 147 -8.60 -0.94 -4.64
C PRO A 147 -8.49 -0.15 -5.95
N ALA A 148 -8.29 -0.83 -7.08
CA ALA A 148 -8.23 -0.20 -8.40
C ALA A 148 -9.53 0.53 -8.83
N LEU A 149 -10.64 0.29 -8.11
CA LEU A 149 -11.94 0.94 -8.35
C LEU A 149 -12.26 2.04 -7.32
N LEU A 150 -11.41 2.30 -6.31
CA LEU A 150 -11.68 3.31 -5.28
C LEU A 150 -11.95 4.70 -5.84
N ALA A 151 -11.24 5.10 -6.90
CA ALA A 151 -11.43 6.38 -7.56
C ALA A 151 -12.82 6.55 -8.23
N ARG A 152 -13.60 5.47 -8.36
CA ARG A 152 -15.00 5.53 -8.82
C ARG A 152 -16.01 5.75 -7.69
N HIS A 153 -15.54 5.69 -6.46
CA HIS A 153 -16.38 5.65 -5.26
C HIS A 153 -16.11 6.80 -4.30
N MET A 154 -14.89 7.33 -4.28
CA MET A 154 -14.46 8.38 -3.37
C MET A 154 -14.11 9.66 -4.14
N ASP A 155 -14.08 10.78 -3.43
CA ASP A 155 -13.49 12.00 -3.98
C ASP A 155 -12.02 11.76 -4.39
N PRO A 156 -11.51 12.45 -5.44
CA PRO A 156 -10.19 12.16 -5.98
C PRO A 156 -9.04 12.26 -4.97
N ALA A 157 -9.11 13.17 -4.00
CA ALA A 157 -8.08 13.31 -2.95
C ALA A 157 -8.13 12.13 -1.96
N ASP A 158 -9.32 11.76 -1.52
CA ASP A 158 -9.53 10.65 -0.58
C ASP A 158 -9.17 9.30 -1.22
N ALA A 159 -9.50 9.10 -2.50
CA ALA A 159 -9.09 7.92 -3.25
C ALA A 159 -7.55 7.80 -3.32
N ARG A 160 -6.84 8.89 -3.64
CA ARG A 160 -5.37 8.88 -3.66
C ARG A 160 -4.79 8.61 -2.27
N ARG A 161 -5.37 9.20 -1.22
CA ARG A 161 -4.96 8.98 0.17
C ARG A 161 -5.14 7.52 0.58
N ALA A 162 -6.31 6.93 0.35
CA ALA A 162 -6.61 5.54 0.66
C ALA A 162 -5.69 4.58 -0.10
N LEU A 163 -5.47 4.81 -1.40
CA LEU A 163 -4.54 4.02 -2.21
C LEU A 163 -3.10 4.13 -1.71
N THR A 164 -2.64 5.32 -1.36
CA THR A 164 -1.27 5.52 -0.85
C THR A 164 -1.09 4.90 0.54
N ALA A 165 -2.09 4.98 1.41
CA ALA A 165 -2.10 4.29 2.69
C ALA A 165 -2.05 2.76 2.52
N LEU A 166 -2.81 2.21 1.55
CA LEU A 166 -2.75 0.79 1.21
C LEU A 166 -1.34 0.39 0.71
N ARG A 167 -0.73 1.20 -0.16
CA ARG A 167 0.64 0.97 -0.64
C ARG A 167 1.65 1.03 0.49
N ALA A 168 1.55 1.99 1.41
CA ALA A 168 2.41 2.08 2.58
C ALA A 168 2.24 0.86 3.52
N ARG A 169 1.02 0.34 3.64
CA ARG A 169 0.75 -0.91 4.36
C ARG A 169 1.56 -2.05 3.77
N VAL A 170 1.51 -2.24 2.45
CA VAL A 170 2.22 -3.29 1.71
C VAL A 170 3.73 -3.07 1.71
N ASP A 171 4.19 -1.86 1.40
CA ASP A 171 5.61 -1.51 1.28
C ASP A 171 6.39 -1.74 2.57
N GLY A 172 5.81 -1.37 3.72
CA GLY A 172 6.46 -1.59 5.02
C GLY A 172 7.60 -0.62 5.35
N GLY A 173 7.83 0.41 4.53
CA GLY A 173 8.80 1.48 4.80
C GLY A 173 8.41 2.51 5.87
N GLY A 174 7.16 2.47 6.35
CA GLY A 174 6.62 3.43 7.32
C GLY A 174 5.38 4.17 6.80
N PRO A 175 4.87 5.18 7.52
CA PRO A 175 3.74 5.99 7.06
C PRO A 175 4.14 6.86 5.87
N ALA A 176 3.26 6.97 4.88
CA ALA A 176 3.42 7.93 3.79
C ALA A 176 3.09 9.35 4.26
N VAL A 177 3.93 10.32 3.89
CA VAL A 177 3.65 11.75 4.09
C VAL A 177 3.06 12.30 2.80
N LEU A 178 1.86 12.89 2.90
CA LEU A 178 1.08 13.32 1.76
C LEU A 178 0.77 14.81 1.80
N GLU A 179 0.65 15.40 0.61
CA GLU A 179 0.11 16.73 0.38
C GLU A 179 -1.10 16.61 -0.55
N ASN A 180 -2.30 16.86 0.00
CA ASN A 180 -3.58 16.71 -0.67
C ASN A 180 -3.73 15.35 -1.38
N GLY A 181 -3.40 14.29 -0.63
CA GLY A 181 -3.44 12.90 -1.07
C GLY A 181 -2.29 12.49 -2.01
N ARG A 182 -1.29 13.34 -2.26
CA ARG A 182 -0.12 13.00 -3.11
C ARG A 182 1.12 12.72 -2.25
N PRO A 183 1.83 11.60 -2.43
CA PRO A 183 3.03 11.33 -1.65
C PRO A 183 4.17 12.28 -1.98
N SER A 184 4.79 12.85 -0.95
CA SER A 184 5.98 13.71 -1.09
C SER A 184 7.25 12.90 -1.41
N SER A 185 7.28 11.63 -1.04
CA SER A 185 8.35 10.67 -1.34
C SER A 185 7.75 9.35 -1.85
N PRO A 186 7.38 9.26 -3.15
CA PRO A 186 6.68 8.10 -3.68
C PRO A 186 7.57 6.84 -3.70
N THR A 187 7.00 5.72 -3.25
CA THR A 187 7.61 4.38 -3.33
C THR A 187 7.57 3.84 -4.76
N ALA A 188 8.16 2.65 -5.00
CA ALA A 188 8.00 1.96 -6.28
C ALA A 188 6.52 1.65 -6.60
N LEU A 189 5.74 1.29 -5.56
CA LEU A 189 4.30 1.01 -5.71
C LEU A 189 3.53 2.28 -6.08
N ASP A 190 3.91 3.45 -5.57
CA ASP A 190 3.29 4.73 -5.91
C ASP A 190 3.58 5.16 -7.33
N ARG A 191 4.84 5.07 -7.77
CA ARG A 191 5.23 5.43 -9.15
C ARG A 191 4.55 4.56 -10.19
N LEU A 192 4.40 3.27 -9.87
CA LEU A 192 3.66 2.31 -10.69
C LEU A 192 2.15 2.34 -10.43
N GLU A 193 1.67 3.22 -9.56
CA GLU A 193 0.29 3.36 -9.10
C GLU A 193 -0.43 2.04 -8.78
N LEU A 194 0.27 1.07 -8.20
CA LEU A 194 -0.27 -0.28 -7.99
C LEU A 194 -1.26 -0.33 -6.80
N PRO A 195 -2.35 -1.12 -6.89
CA PRO A 195 -2.87 -1.75 -8.11
C PRO A 195 -3.61 -0.74 -9.01
N ARG A 196 -3.38 -0.82 -10.34
CA ARG A 196 -4.14 -0.02 -11.34
C ARG A 196 -5.30 -0.79 -11.97
N ALA A 197 -5.17 -2.11 -12.05
CA ALA A 197 -6.17 -2.99 -12.64
C ALA A 197 -6.95 -3.71 -11.54
N PRO A 198 -8.27 -3.87 -11.68
CA PRO A 198 -9.05 -4.67 -10.75
C PRO A 198 -8.61 -6.13 -10.82
N ARG A 199 -8.56 -6.79 -9.67
CA ARG A 199 -8.32 -8.23 -9.59
C ARG A 199 -9.55 -9.00 -10.11
N GLU A 200 -9.29 -10.08 -10.84
CA GLU A 200 -10.33 -10.95 -11.38
C GLU A 200 -11.10 -11.65 -10.25
N PRO A 201 -12.45 -11.62 -10.25
CA PRO A 201 -13.25 -12.37 -9.29
C PRO A 201 -13.14 -13.88 -9.56
N GLY A 202 -12.76 -14.63 -8.53
CA GLY A 202 -12.67 -16.09 -8.60
C GLY A 202 -11.63 -16.60 -7.63
N ARG A 203 -11.98 -17.62 -6.84
CA ARG A 203 -11.06 -18.22 -5.87
C ARG A 203 -10.61 -19.56 -6.40
N PRO A 204 -9.57 -19.63 -7.26
CA PRO A 204 -8.98 -20.91 -7.55
C PRO A 204 -8.44 -21.50 -6.25
N LEU A 205 -8.70 -22.78 -6.01
CA LEU A 205 -8.28 -23.45 -4.78
C LEU A 205 -6.83 -23.86 -4.89
N TRP A 206 -6.06 -23.65 -3.82
CA TRP A 206 -4.68 -24.12 -3.73
C TRP A 206 -4.63 -25.62 -3.45
N HIS A 207 -3.82 -26.33 -4.22
CA HIS A 207 -3.51 -27.74 -4.02
C HIS A 207 -1.98 -27.94 -4.02
N PRO A 208 -1.41 -28.58 -2.98
CA PRO A 208 0.00 -28.91 -2.98
C PRO A 208 0.32 -30.03 -3.98
N GLY A 209 1.51 -29.98 -4.58
CA GLY A 209 1.98 -30.99 -5.53
C GLY A 209 1.52 -30.81 -6.98
N PRO A 210 1.95 -31.72 -7.88
CA PRO A 210 1.78 -31.55 -9.32
C PRO A 210 0.31 -31.48 -9.72
N ALA A 211 0.05 -30.79 -10.83
CA ALA A 211 -1.28 -30.77 -11.44
C ALA A 211 -1.76 -32.19 -11.80
N PRO A 212 -3.06 -32.50 -11.65
CA PRO A 212 -3.61 -33.80 -12.01
C PRO A 212 -3.39 -34.11 -13.50
N SER A 213 -3.15 -35.38 -13.82
CA SER A 213 -3.04 -35.82 -15.21
C SER A 213 -4.35 -35.63 -15.97
N GLY A 214 -4.26 -35.22 -17.25
CA GLY A 214 -5.42 -35.04 -18.12
C GLY A 214 -6.22 -33.75 -17.92
N VAL A 215 -5.86 -32.91 -16.95
CA VAL A 215 -6.46 -31.58 -16.78
C VAL A 215 -5.65 -30.53 -17.55
N PRO A 216 -6.27 -29.67 -18.37
CA PRO A 216 -5.55 -28.63 -19.09
C PRO A 216 -4.88 -27.64 -18.12
N VAL A 217 -3.56 -27.49 -18.27
CA VAL A 217 -2.80 -26.43 -17.60
C VAL A 217 -2.86 -25.17 -18.46
N THR A 218 -3.31 -24.07 -17.88
CA THR A 218 -3.45 -22.79 -18.58
C THR A 218 -2.29 -21.84 -18.36
N GLU A 219 -1.71 -21.84 -17.17
CA GLU A 219 -0.53 -21.04 -16.88
C GLU A 219 0.48 -21.80 -16.02
N CYS A 220 1.75 -21.44 -16.17
CA CYS A 220 2.85 -21.84 -15.30
C CYS A 220 3.61 -20.60 -14.85
N ARG A 221 3.61 -20.31 -13.55
CA ARG A 221 4.27 -19.13 -12.98
C ARG A 221 5.16 -19.46 -11.79
N GLY A 222 6.26 -18.75 -11.65
CA GLY A 222 7.34 -19.05 -10.70
C GLY A 222 7.49 -18.02 -9.60
N TRP A 223 7.63 -18.49 -8.36
CA TRP A 223 8.21 -17.73 -7.25
C TRP A 223 9.73 -17.76 -7.40
N LEU A 224 10.26 -16.77 -8.12
CA LEU A 224 11.70 -16.68 -8.40
C LEU A 224 12.39 -15.88 -7.29
N PHE A 225 13.18 -16.57 -6.46
CA PHE A 225 13.81 -15.97 -5.30
C PHE A 225 15.14 -15.30 -5.62
N ALA A 226 15.34 -14.08 -5.14
CA ALA A 226 16.64 -13.45 -5.03
C ALA A 226 17.44 -14.03 -3.85
N GLY A 227 18.75 -13.75 -3.80
CA GLY A 227 19.66 -14.27 -2.78
C GLY A 227 19.31 -13.87 -1.34
N ASP A 228 18.57 -12.79 -1.16
CA ASP A 228 18.09 -12.29 0.14
C ASP A 228 16.75 -12.90 0.57
N GLY A 229 16.20 -13.85 -0.21
CA GLY A 229 14.93 -14.50 0.06
C GLY A 229 13.69 -13.72 -0.37
N ARG A 230 13.84 -12.51 -0.95
CA ARG A 230 12.75 -11.81 -1.64
C ARG A 230 12.45 -12.49 -2.97
N VAL A 231 11.30 -12.19 -3.56
CA VAL A 231 10.86 -12.76 -4.83
C VAL A 231 10.65 -11.68 -5.88
N LEU A 232 10.84 -12.07 -7.14
CA LEU A 232 10.60 -11.20 -8.28
C LEU A 232 9.11 -11.18 -8.65
N LEU A 233 8.60 -9.97 -8.86
CA LEU A 233 7.32 -9.69 -9.51
C LEU A 233 7.57 -8.90 -10.79
N LEU A 234 6.70 -9.07 -11.78
CA LEU A 234 6.71 -8.31 -13.02
C LEU A 234 5.50 -7.38 -13.03
N ALA A 235 5.76 -6.08 -12.98
CA ALA A 235 4.75 -5.04 -13.11
C ALA A 235 4.77 -4.47 -14.53
N ASP A 236 3.67 -4.61 -15.25
CA ASP A 236 3.51 -4.00 -16.56
C ASP A 236 3.29 -2.48 -16.38
N PRO A 237 4.18 -1.62 -16.90
CA PRO A 237 4.07 -0.17 -16.72
C PRO A 237 2.87 0.45 -17.46
N ILE A 238 2.32 -0.25 -18.46
CA ILE A 238 1.18 0.21 -19.27
C ILE A 238 -0.13 -0.22 -18.61
N SER A 239 -0.33 -1.52 -18.40
CA SER A 239 -1.59 -2.04 -17.83
C SER A 239 -1.65 -1.90 -16.31
N GLY A 240 -0.51 -1.79 -15.64
CA GLY A 240 -0.38 -1.84 -14.18
C GLY A 240 -0.70 -3.21 -13.58
N ALA A 241 -0.78 -4.25 -14.42
CA ALA A 241 -0.91 -5.62 -13.97
C ALA A 241 0.40 -6.08 -13.32
N VAL A 242 0.29 -6.79 -12.19
CA VAL A 242 1.43 -7.40 -11.52
C VAL A 242 1.28 -8.91 -11.54
N THR A 243 2.33 -9.62 -11.93
CA THR A 243 2.32 -11.08 -12.04
C THR A 243 3.60 -11.70 -11.50
N LEU A 244 3.51 -12.98 -11.15
CA LEU A 244 4.68 -13.83 -11.04
C LEU A 244 5.23 -14.13 -12.45
N PRO A 245 6.57 -14.17 -12.63
CA PRO A 245 7.20 -14.53 -13.89
C PRO A 245 6.67 -15.85 -14.48
N GLY A 246 6.42 -15.88 -15.78
CA GLY A 246 5.93 -17.04 -16.51
C GLY A 246 4.71 -16.72 -17.37
N GLY A 247 3.88 -17.71 -17.67
CA GLY A 247 2.71 -17.50 -18.51
C GLY A 247 2.12 -18.79 -19.06
N ALA A 248 1.39 -18.67 -20.17
CA ALA A 248 0.68 -19.77 -20.80
C ALA A 248 1.62 -20.71 -21.57
N VAL A 249 2.23 -21.66 -20.84
CA VAL A 249 3.12 -22.70 -21.37
C VAL A 249 2.84 -24.04 -20.69
N ALA A 250 3.30 -25.13 -21.31
CA ALA A 250 3.26 -26.45 -20.69
C ALA A 250 4.10 -26.47 -19.39
N PRO A 251 3.72 -27.25 -18.36
CA PRO A 251 4.45 -27.34 -17.09
C PRO A 251 5.95 -27.61 -17.21
N ALA A 252 6.34 -28.47 -18.15
CA ALA A 252 7.75 -28.81 -18.39
C ALA A 252 8.58 -27.60 -18.86
N ASP A 253 7.96 -26.65 -19.57
CA ASP A 253 8.59 -25.44 -20.08
C ASP A 253 8.46 -24.24 -19.12
N GLY A 254 7.61 -24.36 -18.09
CA GLY A 254 7.30 -23.31 -17.12
C GLY A 254 8.53 -22.59 -16.55
N PRO A 255 9.50 -23.32 -15.96
CA PRO A 255 10.73 -22.72 -15.43
C PRO A 255 11.53 -21.92 -16.46
N ARG A 256 11.68 -22.45 -17.68
CA ARG A 256 12.40 -21.77 -18.77
C ARG A 256 11.64 -20.54 -19.25
N ALA A 257 10.31 -20.62 -19.35
CA ALA A 257 9.47 -19.50 -19.74
C ALA A 257 9.53 -18.36 -18.72
N ALA A 258 9.42 -18.66 -17.42
CA ALA A 258 9.51 -17.65 -16.38
C ALA A 258 10.90 -16.99 -16.29
N ALA A 259 11.96 -17.78 -16.45
CA ALA A 259 13.33 -17.26 -16.50
C ALA A 259 13.50 -16.26 -17.67
N ARG A 260 12.98 -16.61 -18.85
CA ARG A 260 12.98 -15.74 -20.03
C ARG A 260 12.14 -14.47 -19.80
N ASP A 261 10.94 -14.63 -19.24
CA ASP A 261 9.99 -13.56 -18.96
C ASP A 261 10.59 -12.50 -18.00
N ALA A 262 11.23 -12.94 -16.91
CA ALA A 262 11.91 -12.06 -15.97
C ALA A 262 13.35 -11.66 -16.37
N ARG A 263 13.85 -12.16 -17.51
CA ARG A 263 15.25 -12.00 -17.96
C ARG A 263 16.26 -12.35 -16.86
N VAL A 264 16.17 -13.58 -16.37
CA VAL A 264 17.05 -14.14 -15.34
C VAL A 264 17.50 -15.55 -15.74
N ARG A 265 18.57 -16.02 -15.10
CA ARG A 265 18.87 -17.45 -15.00
C ARG A 265 18.44 -17.96 -13.64
N VAL A 266 17.93 -19.17 -13.61
CA VAL A 266 17.46 -19.83 -12.39
C VAL A 266 18.18 -21.15 -12.18
N GLY A 267 18.30 -21.56 -10.93
CA GLY A 267 18.75 -22.89 -10.54
C GLY A 267 17.69 -23.96 -10.82
N GLU A 268 17.86 -25.13 -10.20
CA GLU A 268 16.92 -26.24 -10.31
C GLU A 268 15.52 -25.83 -9.77
N PRO A 269 14.45 -25.94 -10.57
CA PRO A 269 13.12 -25.54 -10.17
C PRO A 269 12.44 -26.63 -9.33
N TRP A 270 11.57 -26.20 -8.41
CA TRP A 270 10.76 -27.07 -7.56
C TRP A 270 9.28 -26.83 -7.77
N CYS A 271 8.51 -27.88 -8.09
CA CYS A 271 7.06 -27.79 -8.17
C CYS A 271 6.47 -27.56 -6.78
N LEU A 272 5.73 -26.46 -6.59
CA LEU A 272 5.08 -26.15 -5.33
C LEU A 272 3.71 -26.80 -5.24
N GLY A 273 2.94 -26.64 -6.32
CA GLY A 273 1.52 -26.90 -6.30
C GLY A 273 0.83 -26.33 -7.52
N HIS A 274 -0.49 -26.29 -7.43
CA HIS A 274 -1.32 -25.72 -8.48
C HIS A 274 -2.56 -25.05 -7.89
N LEU A 275 -3.03 -24.04 -8.62
CA LEU A 275 -4.31 -23.37 -8.40
C LEU A 275 -5.34 -24.02 -9.32
N ARG A 276 -6.49 -24.42 -8.79
CA ARG A 276 -7.54 -25.09 -9.54
C ARG A 276 -8.80 -24.23 -9.56
N ASP A 277 -9.24 -23.86 -10.76
CA ASP A 277 -10.53 -23.23 -11.00
C ASP A 277 -11.52 -24.31 -11.43
N ASP A 278 -12.35 -24.76 -10.48
CA ASP A 278 -13.36 -25.79 -10.73
C ASP A 278 -14.48 -25.32 -11.66
N VAL A 279 -14.76 -24.01 -11.72
CA VAL A 279 -15.81 -23.45 -12.57
C VAL A 279 -15.35 -23.47 -14.03
N ARG A 280 -14.11 -23.07 -14.28
CA ARG A 280 -13.54 -23.01 -15.64
C ARG A 280 -12.87 -24.31 -16.08
N GLY A 281 -12.68 -25.26 -15.17
CA GLY A 281 -12.01 -26.55 -15.43
C GLY A 281 -10.54 -26.40 -15.81
N ARG A 282 -9.84 -25.45 -15.18
CA ARG A 282 -8.46 -25.05 -15.52
C ARG A 282 -7.54 -25.14 -14.32
N VAL A 283 -6.26 -25.36 -14.60
CA VAL A 283 -5.21 -25.44 -13.57
C VAL A 283 -4.06 -24.51 -13.92
N ASP A 284 -3.60 -23.74 -12.94
CA ASP A 284 -2.40 -22.93 -13.05
C ASP A 284 -1.31 -23.47 -12.12
N VAL A 285 -0.17 -23.85 -12.68
CA VAL A 285 0.93 -24.45 -11.93
C VAL A 285 1.78 -23.35 -11.29
N ARG A 286 2.28 -23.65 -10.09
CA ARG A 286 3.22 -22.82 -9.34
C ARG A 286 4.48 -23.61 -9.03
N PHE A 287 5.63 -22.99 -9.26
CA PHE A 287 6.93 -23.54 -8.91
C PHE A 287 7.78 -22.46 -8.23
N ALA A 288 8.92 -22.86 -7.68
CA ALA A 288 9.92 -21.97 -7.12
C ALA A 288 11.29 -22.28 -7.70
N ALA A 289 12.15 -21.26 -7.81
CA ALA A 289 13.56 -21.45 -8.16
C ALA A 289 14.38 -20.29 -7.61
N ALA A 290 15.66 -20.52 -7.33
CA ALA A 290 16.61 -19.46 -6.98
C ALA A 290 17.11 -18.77 -8.25
N VAL A 291 17.11 -17.44 -8.26
CA VAL A 291 17.76 -16.62 -9.30
C VAL A 291 19.26 -16.71 -9.10
N THR A 292 19.97 -17.17 -10.12
CA THR A 292 21.43 -17.30 -10.11
C THR A 292 22.13 -16.17 -10.85
N TYR A 293 21.42 -15.51 -11.76
CA TYR A 293 21.92 -14.36 -12.50
C TYR A 293 20.76 -13.51 -13.00
N ARG A 294 20.91 -12.18 -12.95
CA ARG A 294 19.94 -11.23 -13.49
C ARG A 294 20.54 -10.55 -14.72
N GLU A 295 19.86 -10.68 -15.86
CA GLU A 295 20.21 -9.91 -17.05
C GLU A 295 19.66 -8.48 -16.95
N PRO A 296 20.22 -7.51 -17.68
CA PRO A 296 19.65 -6.16 -17.77
C PRO A 296 18.18 -6.18 -18.22
N ALA A 297 17.40 -5.25 -17.67
CA ALA A 297 16.00 -5.09 -18.03
C ALA A 297 15.88 -4.75 -19.52
N ALA A 298 14.81 -5.24 -20.16
CA ALA A 298 14.51 -4.83 -21.53
C ALA A 298 13.95 -3.40 -21.52
N PRO A 299 14.42 -2.50 -22.40
CA PRO A 299 13.80 -1.19 -22.58
C PRO A 299 12.31 -1.34 -22.91
N GLY A 300 11.44 -0.67 -22.16
CA GLY A 300 9.98 -0.77 -22.32
C GLY A 300 9.36 -2.11 -21.89
N GLY A 301 10.13 -3.00 -21.28
CA GLY A 301 9.64 -4.23 -20.68
C GLY A 301 8.97 -4.01 -19.32
N PRO A 302 8.46 -5.09 -18.68
CA PRO A 302 7.89 -5.00 -17.34
C PRO A 302 8.96 -4.56 -16.33
N VAL A 303 8.53 -3.76 -15.35
CA VAL A 303 9.35 -3.37 -14.21
C VAL A 303 9.44 -4.55 -13.25
N ARG A 304 10.68 -4.92 -12.89
CA ARG A 304 10.93 -6.00 -11.93
C ARG A 304 10.91 -5.45 -10.52
N LEU A 305 10.03 -5.97 -9.67
CA LEU A 305 9.96 -5.61 -8.26
C LEU A 305 10.53 -6.74 -7.40
N LEU A 306 11.17 -6.36 -6.29
CA LEU A 306 11.62 -7.27 -5.24
C LEU A 306 10.80 -7.03 -3.97
N ALA A 307 10.10 -8.06 -3.54
CA ALA A 307 9.23 -8.04 -2.37
C ALA A 307 9.43 -9.32 -1.54
N THR A 308 9.13 -9.28 -0.25
CA THR A 308 8.98 -10.54 0.53
C THR A 308 7.86 -11.41 -0.08
N PRO A 309 7.86 -12.73 0.15
CA PRO A 309 6.74 -13.58 -0.28
C PRO A 309 5.37 -13.06 0.19
N GLU A 310 5.30 -12.55 1.41
CA GLU A 310 4.10 -11.99 2.01
C GLU A 310 3.66 -10.69 1.31
N GLN A 311 4.59 -9.77 1.03
CA GLN A 311 4.28 -8.56 0.25
C GLN A 311 3.85 -8.91 -1.18
N ALA A 312 4.49 -9.90 -1.80
CA ALA A 312 4.12 -10.37 -3.12
C ALA A 312 2.70 -10.94 -3.15
N ALA A 313 2.32 -11.72 -2.13
CA ALA A 313 0.94 -12.18 -1.94
C ALA A 313 -0.06 -11.02 -1.83
N GLU A 314 0.25 -10.00 -1.02
CA GLU A 314 -0.58 -8.80 -0.87
C GLU A 314 -0.73 -8.04 -2.21
N ILE A 315 0.36 -7.85 -2.97
CA ILE A 315 0.36 -7.14 -4.26
C ILE A 315 -0.42 -7.91 -5.33
N LEU A 316 -0.23 -9.23 -5.41
CA LEU A 316 -0.95 -10.10 -6.34
C LEU A 316 -2.42 -10.26 -5.93
N GLY A 317 -2.76 -9.90 -4.68
CA GLY A 317 -4.12 -9.94 -4.15
C GLY A 317 -4.70 -11.35 -4.06
N THR A 318 -3.87 -12.32 -3.69
CA THR A 318 -4.23 -13.75 -3.65
C THR A 318 -5.03 -14.17 -2.41
N GLY A 319 -5.45 -13.21 -1.58
CA GLY A 319 -6.34 -13.40 -0.42
C GLY A 319 -6.02 -14.59 0.50
N PRO A 320 -7.00 -15.28 1.11
CA PRO A 320 -6.75 -16.41 1.99
C PRO A 320 -6.30 -17.68 1.24
N VAL A 321 -6.43 -17.72 -0.11
CA VAL A 321 -5.82 -18.76 -0.96
C VAL A 321 -4.30 -18.80 -0.76
N THR A 322 -3.71 -17.67 -0.34
CA THR A 322 -2.27 -17.59 -0.13
C THR A 322 -1.72 -18.28 1.10
N ALA A 323 -2.50 -18.67 2.11
CA ALA A 323 -1.92 -19.30 3.30
C ALA A 323 -1.20 -20.62 2.96
N GLY A 324 -1.93 -21.55 2.32
CA GLY A 324 -1.34 -22.83 1.90
C GLY A 324 -0.29 -22.69 0.80
N GLN A 325 -0.42 -21.67 -0.06
CA GLN A 325 0.58 -21.38 -1.08
C GLN A 325 1.87 -20.80 -0.47
N LEU A 326 1.77 -19.86 0.47
CA LEU A 326 2.90 -19.25 1.17
C LEU A 326 3.65 -20.30 1.98
N ASP A 327 2.95 -21.24 2.63
CA ASP A 327 3.60 -22.38 3.30
C ASP A 327 4.50 -23.17 2.33
N ALA A 328 3.99 -23.48 1.13
CA ALA A 328 4.77 -24.15 0.10
C ALA A 328 5.95 -23.29 -0.39
N VAL A 329 5.75 -21.99 -0.57
CA VAL A 329 6.79 -21.02 -0.97
C VAL A 329 7.89 -20.93 0.09
N HIS A 330 7.54 -20.87 1.37
CA HIS A 330 8.49 -20.85 2.48
C HIS A 330 9.25 -22.17 2.63
N ALA A 331 8.58 -23.31 2.44
CA ALA A 331 9.24 -24.61 2.41
C ALA A 331 10.25 -24.72 1.26
N ALA A 332 9.90 -24.23 0.07
CA ALA A 332 10.80 -24.19 -1.07
C ALA A 332 11.99 -23.25 -0.85
N ARG A 333 11.78 -22.05 -0.31
CA ARG A 333 12.84 -21.12 0.09
C ARG A 333 13.87 -21.79 1.01
N ALA A 334 13.38 -22.49 2.05
CA ALA A 334 14.23 -23.19 3.00
C ALA A 334 15.04 -24.32 2.31
N ARG A 335 14.40 -25.06 1.39
CA ARG A 335 15.06 -26.12 0.61
C ARG A 335 16.11 -25.58 -0.36
N LEU A 336 15.90 -24.39 -0.90
CA LEU A 336 16.86 -23.67 -1.73
C LEU A 336 18.02 -23.06 -0.91
N GLY A 337 18.02 -23.20 0.43
CA GLY A 337 19.07 -22.67 1.30
C GLY A 337 19.07 -21.15 1.43
N LEU A 338 17.94 -20.49 1.13
CA LEU A 338 17.84 -19.03 1.13
C LEU A 338 17.38 -18.48 2.49
N PRO A 339 17.86 -17.29 2.91
CA PRO A 339 17.47 -16.67 4.17
C PRO A 339 16.00 -16.24 4.17
N ARG A 340 15.43 -15.95 5.34
CA ARG A 340 14.06 -15.41 5.41
C ARG A 340 14.18 -13.92 5.14
N ALA A 341 13.48 -13.43 4.13
CA ALA A 341 13.46 -12.01 3.85
C ALA A 341 12.74 -11.26 4.96
N GLU A 342 13.37 -10.22 5.48
CA GLU A 342 12.73 -9.27 6.39
C GLU A 342 11.82 -8.32 5.60
N ARG A 343 10.70 -7.93 6.21
CA ARG A 343 9.76 -7.00 5.59
C ARG A 343 10.42 -5.62 5.52
N ARG A 344 10.59 -5.12 4.30
CA ARG A 344 11.25 -3.87 3.97
C ARG A 344 10.63 -3.28 2.69
N PRO A 345 10.91 -2.02 2.34
CA PRO A 345 10.36 -1.40 1.14
C PRO A 345 10.48 -2.27 -0.10
N VAL A 346 9.45 -2.26 -0.93
CA VAL A 346 9.45 -2.92 -2.24
C VAL A 346 10.34 -2.08 -3.16
N THR A 347 11.37 -2.71 -3.71
CA THR A 347 12.35 -2.02 -4.55
C THR A 347 12.26 -2.50 -5.98
N GLU A 348 12.57 -1.61 -6.92
CA GLU A 348 12.85 -2.03 -8.29
C GLU A 348 14.15 -2.83 -8.31
N ALA A 349 14.14 -3.97 -8.98
CA ALA A 349 15.25 -4.92 -9.00
C ALA A 349 16.45 -4.39 -9.81
N ASP A 350 16.24 -3.33 -10.58
CA ASP A 350 17.18 -2.76 -11.54
C ASP A 350 17.61 -1.33 -11.20
N ALA A 351 17.10 -0.78 -10.09
CA ALA A 351 17.65 0.45 -9.53
C ALA A 351 19.06 0.15 -9.00
N GLU A 352 20.04 1.04 -9.28
CA GLU A 352 21.41 0.92 -8.78
C GLU A 352 21.39 0.58 -7.28
N ASP A 353 22.11 -0.48 -6.88
CA ASP A 353 22.30 -0.80 -5.46
C ASP A 353 23.16 0.32 -4.86
N PRO A 354 22.70 1.06 -3.83
CA PRO A 354 23.47 2.16 -3.26
C PRO A 354 24.84 1.73 -2.71
N ASP A 355 24.99 0.42 -2.42
CA ASP A 355 26.21 -0.19 -1.89
C ASP A 355 27.22 -0.65 -2.97
N ASP A 356 26.95 -0.40 -4.26
CA ASP A 356 27.85 -0.79 -5.37
C ASP A 356 28.73 0.39 -5.88
N ARG A 357 29.05 1.37 -5.02
CA ARG A 357 29.98 2.48 -5.29
C ARG A 357 31.14 2.59 -4.32
#